data_AF-A0A9X6YJ37-F1
#
_entry.id   AF-A0A9X6YJ37-F1
#
_cell.length_a   1.000
_cell.length_b   1.000
_cell.length_c   1.000
_cell.angle_alpha   90.00
_cell.angle_beta   90.00
_cell.angle_gamma   90.00
#
_symmetry.space_group_name_H-M   'P 1'
#
loop_
_entity.id
_entity.type
_entity.pdbx_description
1 polymer ?
#
loop_
_entity_poly.entity_id
_entity_poly.type
_entity_poly.pdbx_seq_one_letter_code
_entity_poly.pdbx_strand_id
1 'polypeptide(L)'
;MVKQMNLKNLKADTKKLDEMKEEIIGDYKIQVNTHIRDTKIEEALREYLNDRDVAFKSGEPIEDVMAVYMFIILIKHFTSLNVPEGVDEKIETISTLIDLGLFWNVVEVLPDECITKFLGAIDIASKSITKNLEEIATVVDELQNKEIKELVEPVESKEE
;
A
#
# COMPACT_ATOMS: atom_id res chain seq x y z
N MET A 1 -12.50 -13.34 33.48
CA MET A 1 -13.47 -14.32 32.93
C MET A 1 -13.07 -14.62 31.49
N VAL A 2 -12.82 -15.88 31.14
CA VAL A 2 -12.44 -16.27 29.76
C VAL A 2 -13.72 -16.40 28.93
N LYS A 3 -13.80 -15.71 27.79
CA LYS A 3 -14.95 -15.79 26.88
C LYS A 3 -14.83 -17.01 25.96
N GLN A 4 -15.96 -17.59 25.57
CA GLN A 4 -15.97 -18.62 24.51
C GLN A 4 -15.62 -17.99 23.16
N MET A 5 -14.69 -18.61 22.43
CA MET A 5 -14.33 -18.20 21.07
C MET A 5 -15.48 -18.55 20.11
N ASN A 6 -16.28 -17.56 19.75
CA ASN A 6 -17.36 -17.67 18.77
C ASN A 6 -17.54 -16.34 18.02
N LEU A 7 -18.17 -16.37 16.84
CA LEU A 7 -18.30 -15.19 15.98
C LEU A 7 -19.01 -14.01 16.66
N LYS A 8 -20.00 -14.26 17.53
CA LYS A 8 -20.71 -13.21 18.25
C LYS A 8 -19.76 -12.45 19.19
N ASN A 9 -18.95 -13.17 19.96
CA ASN A 9 -17.99 -12.57 20.88
C ASN A 9 -16.86 -11.86 20.13
N LEU A 10 -16.34 -12.47 19.05
CA LEU A 10 -15.31 -11.86 18.21
C LEU A 10 -15.78 -10.54 17.59
N LYS A 11 -16.96 -10.52 16.96
CA LYS A 11 -17.55 -9.28 16.39
C LYS A 11 -17.87 -8.21 17.43
N ALA A 12 -18.17 -8.61 18.67
CA ALA A 12 -18.37 -7.65 19.75
C ALA A 12 -17.04 -7.03 20.20
N ASP A 13 -15.96 -7.82 20.23
CA ASP A 13 -14.63 -7.33 20.60
C ASP A 13 -13.98 -6.48 19.50
N THR A 14 -14.29 -6.70 18.21
CA THR A 14 -13.78 -5.83 17.12
C THR A 14 -14.24 -4.39 17.25
N LYS A 15 -15.43 -4.12 17.81
CA LYS A 15 -15.94 -2.75 18.00
C LYS A 15 -15.03 -1.84 18.83
N LYS A 16 -14.24 -2.43 19.74
CA LYS A 16 -13.26 -1.67 20.54
C LYS A 16 -12.17 -1.07 19.66
N LEU A 17 -11.91 -1.69 18.52
CA LEU A 17 -10.91 -1.25 17.55
C LEU A 17 -11.41 -0.08 16.67
N ASP A 18 -12.66 0.40 16.85
CA ASP A 18 -13.19 1.59 16.15
C ASP A 18 -12.99 2.88 16.97
N GLU A 19 -12.37 2.79 18.15
CA GLU A 19 -12.16 3.96 19.01
C GLU A 19 -11.29 5.01 18.29
N MET A 20 -11.73 6.26 18.42
CA MET A 20 -11.08 7.44 17.88
C MET A 20 -10.85 8.44 19.00
N LYS A 21 -9.70 9.11 18.98
CA LYS A 21 -9.41 10.27 19.84
C LYS A 21 -9.53 11.56 19.04
N GLU A 22 -10.00 12.63 19.68
CA GLU A 22 -9.98 13.97 19.08
C GLU A 22 -8.60 14.60 19.31
N GLU A 23 -8.04 15.21 18.26
CA GLU A 23 -6.80 15.98 18.26
C GLU A 23 -7.08 17.35 17.64
N ILE A 24 -6.30 18.36 18.03
CA ILE A 24 -6.40 19.72 17.50
C ILE A 24 -5.10 20.05 16.75
N ILE A 25 -5.24 20.43 15.48
CA ILE A 25 -4.12 20.77 14.60
C ILE A 25 -4.40 22.15 13.99
N GLY A 26 -3.61 23.14 14.40
CA GLY A 26 -3.93 24.54 14.13
C GLY A 26 -5.31 24.90 14.68
N ASP A 27 -6.21 25.36 13.82
CA ASP A 27 -7.58 25.71 14.17
C ASP A 27 -8.61 24.58 13.88
N TYR A 28 -8.14 23.39 13.50
CA TYR A 28 -8.98 22.29 13.04
C TYR A 28 -9.03 21.14 14.04
N LYS A 29 -10.21 20.52 14.15
CA LYS A 29 -10.41 19.28 14.88
C LYS A 29 -10.30 18.09 13.93
N ILE A 30 -9.58 17.07 14.34
CA ILE A 30 -9.47 15.80 13.62
C ILE A 30 -9.67 14.65 14.60
N GLN A 31 -10.32 13.58 14.15
CA GLN A 31 -10.36 12.33 14.89
C GLN A 31 -9.30 11.39 14.35
N VAL A 32 -8.61 10.67 15.23
CA VAL A 32 -7.56 9.72 14.86
C VAL A 32 -7.85 8.36 15.51
N ASN A 33 -7.70 7.28 14.75
CA ASN A 33 -7.87 5.92 15.28
C ASN A 33 -6.88 5.64 16.41
N THR A 34 -7.37 5.14 17.55
CA THR A 34 -6.51 4.74 18.67
C THR A 34 -5.97 3.32 18.52
N HIS A 35 -6.67 2.48 17.75
CA HIS A 35 -6.27 1.09 17.47
C HIS A 35 -6.02 0.89 15.98
N ILE A 36 -4.89 0.27 15.64
CA ILE A 36 -4.52 -0.03 14.25
C ILE A 36 -5.01 -1.41 13.87
N ARG A 37 -6.10 -1.45 13.09
CA ARG A 37 -6.63 -2.68 12.52
C ARG A 37 -5.76 -3.16 11.37
N ASP A 38 -5.32 -4.41 11.42
CA ASP A 38 -4.52 -5.01 10.35
C ASP A 38 -5.28 -4.99 9.01
N THR A 39 -6.60 -5.16 9.02
CA THR A 39 -7.43 -5.05 7.81
C THR A 39 -7.39 -3.65 7.19
N LYS A 40 -7.35 -2.58 8.01
CA LYS A 40 -7.21 -1.20 7.50
C LYS A 40 -5.81 -0.97 6.90
N ILE A 41 -4.78 -1.59 7.46
CA ILE A 41 -3.42 -1.55 6.88
C ILE A 41 -3.41 -2.23 5.51
N GLU A 42 -4.07 -3.38 5.37
CA GLU A 42 -4.21 -4.05 4.07
C GLU A 42 -5.01 -3.22 3.06
N GLU A 43 -6.10 -2.57 3.49
CA GLU A 43 -6.89 -1.64 2.66
C GLU A 43 -6.06 -0.45 2.19
N ALA A 44 -5.33 0.20 3.11
CA ALA A 44 -4.39 1.27 2.79
C ALA A 44 -3.31 0.80 1.79
N LEU A 45 -2.76 -0.40 1.98
CA LEU A 45 -1.71 -0.93 1.09
C LEU A 45 -2.27 -1.16 -0.32
N ARG A 46 -3.47 -1.74 -0.43
CA ARG A 46 -4.14 -1.97 -1.72
C ARG A 46 -4.40 -0.66 -2.44
N GLU A 47 -4.87 0.35 -1.72
CA GLU A 47 -5.09 1.68 -2.30
C GLU A 47 -3.79 2.30 -2.80
N TYR A 48 -2.74 2.30 -1.98
CA TYR A 48 -1.43 2.82 -2.35
C TYR A 48 -0.87 2.14 -3.62
N LEU A 49 -0.93 0.81 -3.70
CA LEU A 49 -0.47 0.07 -4.88
C LEU A 49 -1.32 0.36 -6.12
N ASN A 50 -2.64 0.44 -5.95
CA ASN A 50 -3.55 0.77 -7.05
C ASN A 50 -3.29 2.18 -7.59
N ASP A 51 -3.13 3.16 -6.71
CA ASP A 51 -2.87 4.55 -7.09
C ASP A 51 -1.53 4.68 -7.83
N ARG A 52 -0.49 3.99 -7.36
CA ARG A 52 0.79 3.92 -8.06
C ARG A 52 0.62 3.34 -9.46
N ASP A 53 -0.15 2.26 -9.60
CA ASP A 53 -0.38 1.62 -10.89
C ASP A 53 -1.24 2.50 -11.82
N VAL A 54 -2.15 3.32 -11.29
CA VAL A 54 -2.93 4.31 -12.04
C VAL A 54 -2.02 5.44 -12.55
N ALA A 55 -1.22 6.04 -11.66
CA ALA A 55 -0.29 7.11 -12.02
C ALA A 55 0.77 6.67 -13.03
N PHE A 56 1.31 5.45 -12.87
CA PHE A 56 2.25 4.88 -13.83
C PHE A 56 1.63 4.75 -15.24
N LYS A 57 0.34 4.40 -15.31
CA LYS A 57 -0.38 4.30 -16.60
C LYS A 57 -0.74 5.65 -17.20
N SER A 58 -0.94 6.69 -16.39
CA SER A 58 -1.19 8.05 -16.87
C SER A 58 0.10 8.80 -17.25
N GLY A 59 1.27 8.27 -16.88
CA GLY A 59 2.56 8.93 -17.10
C GLY A 59 2.81 10.09 -16.14
N GLU A 60 2.07 10.12 -15.03
CA GLU A 60 2.24 11.12 -13.98
C GLU A 60 3.45 10.79 -13.10
N PRO A 61 4.28 11.79 -12.74
CA PRO A 61 5.44 11.60 -11.88
C PRO A 61 5.01 11.51 -10.41
N ILE A 62 4.30 10.44 -10.04
CA ILE A 62 4.00 10.17 -8.63
C ILE A 62 5.26 9.82 -7.83
N GLU A 63 6.28 9.32 -8.52
CA GLU A 63 7.59 8.87 -7.99
C GLU A 63 8.27 9.96 -7.15
N ASP A 64 8.19 11.22 -7.57
CA ASP A 64 8.79 12.36 -6.88
C ASP A 64 8.10 12.69 -5.55
N VAL A 65 6.85 12.25 -5.37
CA VAL A 65 6.02 12.53 -4.17
C VAL A 65 5.63 11.26 -3.40
N MET A 66 6.12 10.07 -3.80
CA MET A 66 5.69 8.78 -3.21
C MET A 66 5.84 8.71 -1.70
N ALA A 67 6.90 9.29 -1.14
CA ALA A 67 7.14 9.32 0.31
C ALA A 67 6.09 10.14 1.07
N VAL A 68 5.56 11.20 0.46
CA VAL A 68 4.50 12.04 1.04
C VAL A 68 3.13 11.41 0.76
N TYR A 69 2.99 10.75 -0.39
CA TYR A 69 1.78 10.06 -0.81
C TYR A 69 1.43 8.88 0.11
N MET A 70 2.42 8.11 0.58
CA MET A 70 2.12 7.06 1.57
C MET A 70 1.45 7.64 2.83
N PHE A 71 1.84 8.82 3.26
CA PHE A 71 1.24 9.45 4.43
C PHE A 71 -0.19 9.92 4.15
N ILE A 72 -0.50 10.43 2.94
CA ILE A 72 -1.90 10.82 2.66
C ILE A 72 -2.85 9.62 2.69
N ILE A 73 -2.38 8.45 2.24
CA ILE A 73 -3.14 7.19 2.34
C ILE A 73 -3.35 6.82 3.81
N LEU A 74 -2.31 6.89 4.65
CA LEU A 74 -2.46 6.63 6.08
C LEU A 74 -3.39 7.63 6.77
N ILE A 75 -3.30 8.92 6.43
CA ILE A 75 -4.18 9.97 6.93
C ILE A 75 -5.63 9.65 6.58
N LYS A 76 -5.92 9.29 5.33
CA LYS A 76 -7.26 8.90 4.88
C LYS A 76 -7.85 7.74 5.69
N HIS A 77 -7.05 6.70 5.92
CA HIS A 77 -7.52 5.45 6.53
C HIS A 77 -7.64 5.52 8.06
N PHE A 78 -6.81 6.35 8.70
CA PHE A 78 -6.65 6.36 10.16
C PHE A 78 -7.06 7.68 10.82
N THR A 79 -7.59 8.63 10.05
CA THR A 79 -8.15 9.87 10.57
C THR A 79 -9.55 10.13 10.03
N SER A 80 -10.21 11.16 10.55
CA SER A 80 -11.46 11.68 9.99
C SER A 80 -11.25 12.69 8.87
N LEU A 81 -10.02 12.94 8.42
CA LEU A 81 -9.79 13.83 7.29
C LEU A 81 -10.36 13.17 6.03
N ASN A 82 -11.33 13.84 5.41
CA ASN A 82 -11.98 13.35 4.20
C ASN A 82 -11.07 13.57 2.99
N VAL A 83 -10.10 12.68 2.82
CA VAL A 83 -9.22 12.65 1.65
C VAL A 83 -9.96 12.03 0.47
N PRO A 84 -9.98 12.67 -0.71
CA PRO A 84 -10.65 12.14 -1.90
C PRO A 84 -10.10 10.80 -2.40
N GLU A 85 -10.78 10.19 -3.37
CA GLU A 85 -10.38 8.90 -3.96
C GLU A 85 -9.41 9.06 -5.14
N GLY A 86 -9.49 10.15 -5.91
CA GLY A 86 -8.66 10.38 -7.08
C GLY A 86 -7.19 10.69 -6.74
N VAL A 87 -6.26 10.21 -7.58
CA VAL A 87 -4.81 10.46 -7.40
C VAL A 87 -4.51 11.97 -7.43
N ASP A 88 -5.02 12.69 -8.43
CA ASP A 88 -4.85 14.14 -8.55
C ASP A 88 -5.40 14.90 -7.34
N GLU A 89 -6.60 14.52 -6.88
CA GLU A 89 -7.27 15.16 -5.75
C GLU A 89 -6.54 14.89 -4.42
N LYS A 90 -5.91 13.72 -4.27
CA LYS A 90 -5.01 13.41 -3.15
C LYS A 90 -3.75 14.26 -3.20
N ILE A 91 -3.15 14.45 -4.38
CA ILE A 91 -1.98 15.33 -4.56
C ILE A 91 -2.35 16.78 -4.21
N GLU A 92 -3.50 17.28 -4.66
CA GLU A 92 -3.99 18.61 -4.31
C GLU A 92 -4.23 18.75 -2.79
N THR A 93 -4.75 17.69 -2.16
CA THR A 93 -4.92 17.65 -0.69
C THR A 93 -3.56 17.73 0.03
N ILE A 94 -2.55 17.00 -0.46
CA ILE A 94 -1.18 17.07 0.07
C ILE A 94 -0.65 18.50 -0.05
N SER A 95 -0.72 19.10 -1.24
CA SER A 95 -0.25 20.48 -1.48
C SER A 95 -0.95 21.47 -0.56
N THR A 96 -2.27 21.36 -0.40
CA THR A 96 -3.06 22.21 0.50
C THR A 96 -2.58 22.10 1.95
N LEU A 97 -2.38 20.87 2.45
CA LEU A 97 -1.88 20.64 3.81
C LEU A 97 -0.46 21.17 4.01
N ILE A 98 0.40 21.08 2.99
CA ILE A 98 1.76 21.61 3.01
C ILE A 98 1.75 23.14 3.02
N ASP A 99 0.97 23.76 2.14
CA ASP A 99 0.88 25.23 2.02
C ASP A 99 0.30 25.88 3.28
N LEU A 100 -0.60 25.19 3.98
CA LEU A 100 -1.11 25.60 5.28
C LEU A 100 -0.15 25.29 6.45
N GLY A 101 0.95 24.57 6.19
CA GLY A 101 1.91 24.15 7.21
C GLY A 101 1.35 23.11 8.20
N LEU A 102 0.32 22.35 7.81
CA LEU A 102 -0.38 21.40 8.68
C LEU A 102 0.01 19.93 8.39
N PHE A 103 0.58 19.64 7.23
CA PHE A 103 0.82 18.26 6.78
C PHE A 103 1.54 17.40 7.82
N TRP A 104 2.69 17.87 8.31
CA TRP A 104 3.48 17.09 9.26
C TRP A 104 2.81 16.98 10.63
N ASN A 105 2.08 17.99 11.07
CA ASN A 105 1.30 17.90 12.30
C ASN A 105 0.19 16.84 12.22
N VAL A 106 -0.43 16.66 11.04
CA VAL A 106 -1.39 15.58 10.80
C VAL A 106 -0.71 14.21 10.81
N VAL A 107 0.51 14.12 10.27
CA VAL A 107 1.29 12.87 10.34
C VAL A 107 1.70 12.56 11.78
N GLU A 108 2.10 13.55 12.57
CA GLU A 108 2.56 13.38 13.97
C GLU A 108 1.47 12.84 14.91
N VAL A 109 0.19 13.08 14.62
CA VAL A 109 -0.90 12.55 15.47
C VAL A 109 -1.23 11.10 15.16
N LEU A 110 -0.75 10.55 14.03
CA LEU A 110 -0.94 9.15 13.69
C LEU A 110 -0.17 8.26 14.68
N PRO A 111 -0.72 7.12 15.12
CA PRO A 111 0.02 6.18 15.94
C PRO A 111 1.24 5.61 15.19
N ASP A 112 2.42 5.62 15.82
CA ASP A 112 3.68 5.09 15.23
C ASP A 112 3.54 3.66 14.70
N GLU A 113 2.73 2.84 15.38
CA GLU A 113 2.44 1.46 14.98
C GLU A 113 1.81 1.41 13.58
N CYS A 114 1.00 2.40 13.22
CA CYS A 114 0.37 2.50 11.90
C CYS A 114 1.42 2.58 10.79
N ILE A 115 2.35 3.53 10.94
CA ILE A 115 3.43 3.76 9.97
C ILE A 115 4.32 2.53 9.89
N THR A 116 4.69 1.96 11.04
CA THR A 116 5.55 0.78 11.11
C THR A 116 4.92 -0.43 10.44
N LYS A 117 3.65 -0.72 10.73
CA LYS A 117 2.91 -1.84 10.11
C LYS A 117 2.76 -1.65 8.61
N PHE A 118 2.44 -0.43 8.17
CA PHE A 118 2.28 -0.12 6.75
C PHE A 118 3.59 -0.29 5.97
N LEU A 119 4.70 0.25 6.50
CA LEU A 119 6.03 0.06 5.90
C LEU A 119 6.43 -1.42 5.87
N GLY A 120 6.14 -2.18 6.93
CA GLY A 120 6.34 -3.62 6.95
C GLY A 120 5.52 -4.35 5.87
N ALA A 121 4.29 -3.92 5.65
CA ALA A 121 3.42 -4.48 4.60
C ALA A 121 3.95 -4.16 3.19
N ILE A 122 4.48 -2.95 2.97
CA ILE A 122 5.17 -2.58 1.71
C ILE A 122 6.42 -3.44 1.48
N ASP A 123 7.24 -3.66 2.52
CA ASP A 123 8.45 -4.50 2.42
C ASP A 123 8.10 -5.95 2.06
N ILE A 124 7.07 -6.52 2.70
CA ILE A 124 6.57 -7.86 2.37
C ILE A 124 6.09 -7.91 0.92
N ALA A 125 5.28 -6.94 0.49
CA ALA A 125 4.79 -6.89 -0.89
C ALA A 125 5.94 -6.77 -1.91
N SER A 126 6.94 -5.94 -1.61
CA SER A 126 8.11 -5.72 -2.47
C SER A 126 8.97 -6.98 -2.59
N LYS A 127 9.16 -7.71 -1.48
CA LYS A 127 9.86 -9.02 -1.48
C LYS A 127 9.10 -10.06 -2.30
N SER A 128 7.77 -10.11 -2.18
CA SER A 128 6.95 -11.01 -3.00
C SER A 128 7.05 -10.68 -4.49
N ILE A 129 7.04 -9.40 -4.88
CA ILE A 129 7.22 -8.98 -6.27
C ILE A 129 8.61 -9.39 -6.78
N THR A 130 9.66 -9.13 -6.01
CA THR A 130 11.05 -9.47 -6.38
C THR A 130 11.20 -10.97 -6.60
N LYS A 131 10.70 -11.79 -5.67
CA LYS A 131 10.74 -13.25 -5.81
C LYS A 131 9.99 -13.73 -7.06
N ASN A 132 8.81 -13.18 -7.33
CA ASN A 132 8.05 -13.55 -8.53
C ASN A 132 8.80 -13.17 -9.82
N LEU A 133 9.51 -12.04 -9.84
CA LEU A 133 10.33 -11.63 -10.98
C LEU A 133 11.53 -12.57 -11.18
N GLU A 134 12.20 -13.01 -10.10
CA GLU A 134 13.29 -13.99 -10.17
C GLU A 134 12.81 -15.34 -10.72
N GLU A 135 11.63 -15.80 -10.29
CA GLU A 135 10.99 -17.02 -10.81
C GLU A 135 10.65 -16.88 -12.31
N ILE A 136 10.10 -15.74 -12.73
CA ILE A 136 9.81 -15.47 -14.15
C ILE A 136 11.10 -15.43 -14.97
N ALA A 137 12.16 -14.77 -14.49
CA ALA A 137 13.44 -14.70 -15.19
C ALA A 137 14.04 -16.11 -15.41
N THR A 138 13.96 -16.97 -14.40
CA THR A 138 14.41 -18.37 -14.50
C THR A 138 13.62 -19.13 -15.56
N VAL A 139 12.30 -18.97 -15.61
CA VAL A 139 11.44 -19.60 -16.63
C VAL A 139 11.78 -19.08 -18.04
N VAL A 140 12.02 -17.78 -18.20
CA VAL A 140 12.41 -17.20 -19.49
C VAL A 140 13.76 -17.76 -19.96
N ASP A 141 14.75 -17.87 -19.08
CA ASP A 141 16.05 -18.46 -19.41
C ASP A 141 15.92 -19.94 -19.81
N GLU A 142 15.06 -20.71 -19.13
CA GLU A 142 14.78 -22.10 -19.50
C GLU A 142 14.09 -22.23 -20.86
N LEU A 143 13.17 -21.32 -21.19
CA LEU A 143 12.49 -21.30 -22.49
C LEU A 143 13.45 -20.92 -23.62
N GLN A 144 14.27 -19.89 -23.45
CA GLN A 144 15.30 -19.51 -24.43
C GLN A 144 16.29 -20.65 -24.66
N ASN A 145 16.72 -21.33 -23.61
CA ASN A 145 17.61 -22.49 -23.73
C ASN A 145 16.95 -23.70 -24.42
N LYS A 146 15.63 -23.88 -24.30
CA LYS A 146 14.88 -24.92 -25.02
C LYS A 146 14.72 -24.58 -26.51
N GLU A 147 14.33 -23.36 -26.84
CA GLU A 147 14.19 -22.91 -28.24
C GLU A 147 15.54 -22.98 -28.99
N ILE A 148 16.65 -22.62 -28.34
CA ILE A 148 17.99 -22.77 -28.91
C ILE A 148 18.34 -24.26 -29.13
N LYS A 149 17.95 -25.16 -28.21
CA LYS A 149 18.18 -26.60 -28.40
C LYS A 149 17.36 -27.19 -29.55
N GLU A 150 16.11 -26.78 -29.72
CA GLU A 150 15.28 -27.21 -30.86
C GLU A 150 15.79 -26.70 -32.21
N LEU A 151 16.47 -25.54 -32.24
CA LEU A 151 17.13 -24.99 -33.43
C LEU A 151 18.50 -25.64 -33.75
N VAL A 152 19.12 -26.28 -32.76
CA VAL A 152 20.47 -26.90 -32.87
C VAL A 152 20.38 -28.44 -32.96
N GLU A 153 19.19 -29.04 -32.82
CA GLU A 153 18.99 -30.43 -33.24
C GLU A 153 19.29 -30.54 -34.75
N PRO A 154 20.20 -31.43 -35.15
CA PRO A 154 20.76 -31.38 -36.48
C PRO A 154 19.70 -31.66 -37.54
N VAL A 155 19.63 -30.77 -38.53
CA VAL A 155 19.18 -31.07 -39.88
C VAL A 155 20.18 -32.06 -40.49
N GLU A 156 20.27 -33.28 -39.97
CA GLU A 156 21.06 -34.35 -40.57
C GLU A 156 20.19 -35.11 -41.58
N SER A 157 20.38 -34.68 -42.83
CA SER A 157 20.45 -35.48 -44.05
C SER A 157 19.26 -36.39 -44.40
N LYS A 158 18.31 -35.84 -45.16
CA LYS A 158 17.75 -36.57 -46.31
C LYS A 158 18.54 -36.20 -47.55
N GLU A 159 19.69 -36.82 -47.75
CA GLU A 159 20.33 -36.89 -49.07
C GLU A 159 20.50 -38.38 -49.42
N GLU A 160 19.71 -38.76 -50.42
CA GLU A 160 19.78 -39.88 -51.39
C GLU A 160 20.01 -41.33 -50.91
#